data_AF-A0A354FH53-F1
#
_entry.id   AF-A0A354FH53-F1
#
_cell.length_a   1.000
_cell.length_b   1.000
_cell.length_c   1.000
_cell.angle_alpha   90.00
_cell.angle_beta   90.00
_cell.angle_gamma   90.00
#
_symmetry.space_group_name_H-M   'P 1'
#
loop_
_entity.id
_entity.type
_entity.pdbx_description
1 polymer ?
#
loop_
_entity_poly.entity_id
_entity_poly.type
_entity_poly.pdbx_seq_one_letter_code
_entity_poly.pdbx_strand_id
1 'polypeptide(L)'
;MRTDFDSKSLSRNDPCWCGSGKKYKKCHWSKDRTAPPSPAKWSAPRKSRKIILKTEAQIEGIRRSCQLTKQLLDMLEERVREGIRTIEIDEWVHAETLAGGATPAPLGYRGFPKSV
;
A
#
# COMPACT_ATOMS: atom_id res chain seq x y z
N MET A 1 33.42 -34.49 5.64
CA MET A 1 32.45 -33.59 6.30
C MET A 1 32.33 -32.33 5.45
N ARG A 2 31.29 -32.22 4.60
CA ARG A 2 30.98 -30.98 3.87
C ARG A 2 29.93 -30.27 4.70
N THR A 3 30.30 -29.15 5.31
CA THR A 3 29.36 -28.29 6.03
C THR A 3 28.60 -27.47 5.00
N ASP A 4 27.29 -27.66 4.95
CA ASP A 4 26.36 -26.82 4.19
C ASP A 4 26.35 -25.42 4.82
N PHE A 5 27.33 -24.58 4.46
CA PHE A 5 27.41 -23.18 4.91
C PHE A 5 26.52 -22.33 4.01
N ASP A 6 25.37 -21.92 4.54
CA ASP A 6 24.46 -20.98 3.87
C ASP A 6 25.18 -19.64 3.66
N SER A 7 25.45 -19.30 2.40
CA SER A 7 26.24 -18.11 2.01
C SER A 7 25.58 -16.78 2.38
N LYS A 8 24.32 -16.82 2.83
CA LYS A 8 23.53 -15.65 3.24
C LYS A 8 23.98 -15.01 4.55
N SER A 9 24.89 -15.63 5.31
CA SER A 9 25.39 -15.09 6.59
C SER A 9 26.89 -14.74 6.61
N LEU A 10 27.59 -14.81 5.48
CA LEU A 10 29.04 -14.52 5.43
C LEU A 10 29.34 -13.03 5.45
N SER A 11 30.09 -12.57 6.45
CA SER A 11 30.63 -11.22 6.50
C SER A 11 31.74 -11.02 5.46
N ARG A 12 31.92 -9.78 5.00
CA ARG A 12 32.86 -9.40 3.94
C ARG A 12 34.31 -9.84 4.23
N ASN A 13 34.70 -9.93 5.50
CA ASN A 13 36.05 -10.32 5.92
C ASN A 13 36.20 -11.81 6.27
N ASP A 14 35.12 -12.59 6.31
CA ASP A 14 35.14 -14.00 6.68
C ASP A 14 35.86 -14.84 5.61
N PRO A 15 36.35 -16.04 5.95
CA PRO A 15 36.84 -16.99 4.96
C PRO A 15 35.78 -17.29 3.89
N CYS A 16 36.19 -17.34 2.62
CA CYS A 16 35.25 -17.60 1.53
C CYS A 16 34.71 -19.03 1.59
N TRP A 17 33.41 -19.18 1.31
CA TRP A 17 32.71 -20.47 1.30
C TRP A 17 33.29 -21.51 0.32
N CYS A 18 34.06 -21.10 -0.68
CA CYS A 18 34.66 -22.01 -1.66
C CYS A 18 35.87 -22.81 -1.12
N GLY A 19 36.28 -22.59 0.13
CA GLY A 19 37.40 -23.32 0.76
C GLY A 19 38.80 -22.83 0.34
N SER A 20 38.90 -21.72 -0.40
CA SER A 20 40.18 -21.18 -0.88
C SER A 20 41.11 -20.58 0.18
N GLY A 21 40.64 -20.47 1.44
CA GLY A 21 41.37 -19.79 2.53
C GLY A 21 41.45 -18.26 2.41
N LYS A 22 40.99 -17.67 1.30
CA LYS A 22 40.98 -16.21 1.09
C LYS A 22 39.76 -15.57 1.75
N LYS A 23 39.88 -14.30 2.17
CA LYS A 23 38.75 -13.48 2.64
C LYS A 23 37.66 -13.39 1.56
N TYR A 24 36.39 -13.47 1.93
CA TYR A 24 35.24 -13.48 1.01
C TYR A 24 35.26 -12.29 0.04
N LYS A 25 35.58 -11.07 0.54
CA LYS A 25 35.75 -9.86 -0.29
C LYS A 25 36.80 -9.93 -1.40
N LYS A 26 37.80 -10.81 -1.25
CA LYS A 26 38.90 -10.99 -2.22
C LYS A 26 38.69 -12.23 -3.10
N CYS A 27 37.57 -12.94 -2.93
CA CYS A 27 37.28 -14.17 -3.64
C CYS A 27 35.94 -14.05 -4.40
N HIS A 28 34.82 -14.52 -3.85
CA HIS A 28 33.54 -14.56 -4.56
C HIS A 28 32.62 -13.35 -4.34
N TRP A 29 32.92 -12.44 -3.40
CA TRP A 29 32.06 -11.29 -3.06
C TRP A 29 31.54 -10.51 -4.26
N SER A 30 32.41 -10.13 -5.20
CA SER A 30 31.99 -9.35 -6.36
C SER A 30 31.02 -10.10 -7.24
N LYS A 31 31.23 -11.42 -7.43
CA LYS A 31 30.38 -12.27 -8.27
C LYS A 31 29.02 -12.51 -7.60
N ASP A 32 29.03 -12.81 -6.30
CA ASP A 32 27.83 -13.12 -5.52
C ASP A 32 26.96 -11.86 -5.33
N ARG A 33 27.57 -10.67 -5.26
CA ARG A 33 26.85 -9.39 -5.13
C ARG A 33 26.23 -8.90 -6.44
N THR A 34 26.75 -9.35 -7.59
CA THR A 34 26.20 -9.06 -8.92
C THR A 34 25.22 -10.12 -9.41
N ALA A 35 25.02 -11.20 -8.65
CA ALA A 35 24.07 -12.21 -9.02
C ALA A 35 22.66 -11.59 -9.08
N PRO A 36 21.91 -11.78 -10.18
CA PRO A 36 20.54 -11.32 -10.24
C PRO A 36 19.74 -11.97 -9.11
N PRO A 37 18.75 -11.27 -8.53
CA PRO A 37 17.86 -11.88 -7.55
C PRO A 37 17.27 -13.16 -8.15
N SER A 38 17.21 -14.25 -7.36
CA SER A 38 16.73 -15.51 -7.89
C SER A 38 15.33 -15.32 -8.52
N PRO A 39 15.05 -15.98 -9.66
CA PRO A 39 13.77 -15.83 -10.35
C PRO A 39 12.56 -16.17 -9.47
N ALA A 40 12.78 -16.95 -8.39
CA ALA A 40 11.78 -17.31 -7.40
C ALA A 40 11.06 -16.13 -6.72
N LYS A 41 11.67 -14.93 -6.65
CA LYS A 41 11.01 -13.75 -6.06
C LYS A 41 9.93 -13.13 -6.97
N TRP A 42 9.99 -13.37 -8.28
CA TRP A 42 9.02 -12.85 -9.25
C TRP A 42 7.97 -13.88 -9.69
N SER A 43 8.29 -15.16 -9.52
CA SER A 43 7.42 -16.30 -9.86
C SER A 43 6.62 -16.83 -8.68
N ALA A 44 6.69 -16.20 -7.50
CA ALA A 44 5.77 -16.50 -6.42
C ALA A 44 4.34 -16.29 -6.94
N PRO A 45 3.47 -17.33 -6.90
CA PRO A 45 2.09 -17.17 -7.35
C PRO A 45 1.48 -16.04 -6.54
N ARG A 46 1.04 -14.98 -7.22
CA ARG A 46 0.28 -13.91 -6.55
C ARG A 46 -0.89 -14.62 -5.90
N LYS A 47 -1.00 -14.57 -4.56
CA LYS A 47 -2.18 -15.07 -3.85
C LYS A 47 -3.39 -14.55 -4.61
N SER A 48 -4.22 -15.44 -5.14
CA SER A 48 -5.41 -15.06 -5.89
C SER A 48 -6.30 -14.30 -4.92
N ARG A 49 -6.25 -12.96 -4.98
CA ARG A 49 -7.20 -12.14 -4.25
C ARG A 49 -8.55 -12.43 -4.89
N LYS A 50 -9.47 -13.02 -4.13
CA LYS A 50 -10.84 -13.29 -4.58
C LYS A 50 -11.46 -11.96 -5.02
N ILE A 51 -11.59 -11.76 -6.32
CA ILE A 51 -12.27 -10.58 -6.89
C ILE A 51 -13.76 -10.81 -6.71
N ILE A 52 -14.44 -9.85 -6.07
CA ILE A 52 -15.88 -9.91 -5.88
C ILE A 52 -16.54 -9.32 -7.12
N LEU A 53 -17.24 -10.15 -7.89
CA LEU A 53 -18.12 -9.70 -8.96
C LEU A 53 -19.42 -9.16 -8.33
N LYS A 54 -19.74 -7.89 -8.61
CA LYS A 54 -20.90 -7.21 -8.02
C LYS A 54 -22.19 -7.61 -8.74
N THR A 55 -23.27 -7.72 -7.98
CA THR A 55 -24.63 -7.84 -8.54
C THR A 55 -25.12 -6.49 -9.08
N GLU A 56 -26.13 -6.47 -9.94
CA GLU A 56 -26.66 -5.21 -10.48
C GLU A 56 -27.14 -4.26 -9.36
N ALA A 57 -27.81 -4.79 -8.33
CA ALA A 57 -28.24 -4.00 -7.18
C ALA A 57 -27.05 -3.39 -6.40
N GLN A 58 -25.94 -4.11 -6.28
CA GLN A 58 -24.72 -3.57 -5.66
C GLN A 58 -24.06 -2.49 -6.52
N ILE A 59 -24.05 -2.68 -7.84
CA ILE A 59 -23.53 -1.68 -8.77
C ILE A 59 -24.37 -0.40 -8.68
N GLU A 60 -25.69 -0.52 -8.62
CA GLU A 60 -26.58 0.64 -8.47
C GLU A 60 -26.37 1.37 -7.12
N GLY A 61 -26.14 0.62 -6.05
CA GLY A 61 -25.73 1.21 -4.76
C GLY A 61 -24.43 2.01 -4.88
N ILE A 62 -23.43 1.47 -5.58
CA ILE A 62 -22.15 2.16 -5.83
C ILE A 62 -22.39 3.42 -6.67
N ARG A 63 -23.19 3.35 -7.74
CA ARG A 63 -23.51 4.52 -8.60
C ARG A 63 -24.08 5.67 -7.79
N ARG A 64 -25.10 5.41 -6.96
CA ARG A 64 -25.72 6.43 -6.08
C ARG A 64 -24.72 7.01 -5.07
N SER A 65 -23.89 6.17 -4.44
CA SER A 65 -22.86 6.64 -3.49
C SER A 65 -21.82 7.53 -4.17
N CYS A 66 -21.36 7.15 -5.36
CA CYS A 66 -20.41 7.94 -6.14
C CYS A 66 -21.01 9.26 -6.64
N GLN A 67 -22.30 9.27 -7.01
CA GLN A 67 -23.00 10.50 -7.40
C GLN A 67 -23.06 11.52 -6.26
N LEU A 68 -23.41 11.08 -5.04
CA LEU A 68 -23.38 11.96 -3.86
C LEU A 68 -21.96 12.47 -3.59
N THR A 69 -20.96 11.59 -3.66
CA THR A 69 -19.55 12.00 -3.46
C THR A 69 -19.12 13.05 -4.50
N LYS A 70 -19.53 12.89 -5.75
CA LYS A 70 -19.28 13.90 -6.80
C LYS A 70 -19.92 15.24 -6.46
N GLN A 71 -21.18 15.26 -6.04
CA GLN A 71 -21.87 16.49 -5.65
C GLN A 71 -21.15 17.21 -4.50
N LEU A 72 -20.64 16.46 -3.52
CA LEU A 72 -19.85 17.01 -2.43
C LEU A 72 -18.55 17.64 -2.94
N LEU A 73 -17.84 16.97 -3.85
CA LEU A 73 -16.59 17.50 -4.42
C LEU A 73 -16.83 18.75 -5.27
N ASP A 74 -17.87 18.74 -6.11
CA ASP A 74 -18.26 19.90 -6.93
C ASP A 74 -18.61 21.10 -6.02
N MET A 75 -19.30 20.88 -4.89
CA MET A 75 -19.63 21.90 -3.89
C MET A 75 -18.39 22.44 -3.14
N LEU A 76 -17.38 21.59 -2.89
CA LEU A 76 -16.12 22.04 -2.28
C LEU A 76 -15.28 22.88 -3.23
N GLU A 77 -15.28 22.56 -4.53
CA GLU A 77 -14.54 23.33 -5.55
C GLU A 77 -14.92 24.81 -5.54
N GLU A 78 -16.20 25.13 -5.34
CA GLU A 78 -16.70 26.51 -5.28
C GLU A 78 -16.34 27.23 -3.97
N ARG A 79 -16.15 26.48 -2.89
CA ARG A 79 -15.98 27.04 -1.53
C ARG A 79 -14.52 27.17 -1.14
N VAL A 80 -13.66 26.24 -1.54
CA VAL A 80 -12.26 26.17 -1.08
C VAL A 80 -11.44 27.30 -1.71
N ARG A 81 -10.90 28.16 -0.84
CA ARG A 81 -10.05 29.30 -1.15
C ARG A 81 -9.11 29.58 0.03
N GLU A 82 -8.12 30.44 -0.21
CA GLU A 82 -7.19 30.88 0.83
C GLU A 82 -7.92 31.44 2.07
N GLY A 83 -7.40 31.10 3.25
CA GLY A 83 -7.98 31.52 4.53
C GLY A 83 -9.01 30.57 5.13
N ILE A 84 -9.52 29.58 4.39
CA ILE A 84 -10.43 28.56 4.93
C ILE A 84 -9.67 27.55 5.77
N ARG A 85 -10.24 27.20 6.92
CA ARG A 85 -9.71 26.15 7.80
C ARG A 85 -10.22 24.79 7.34
N THR A 86 -9.39 23.77 7.48
CA THR A 86 -9.78 22.38 7.16
C THR A 86 -10.98 21.88 7.97
N ILE A 87 -11.21 22.44 9.17
CA ILE A 87 -12.40 22.13 9.97
C ILE A 87 -13.70 22.60 9.31
N GLU A 88 -13.67 23.70 8.56
CA GLU A 88 -14.86 24.19 7.84
C GLU A 88 -15.21 23.25 6.69
N ILE A 89 -14.18 22.70 6.01
CA ILE A 89 -14.35 21.67 4.98
C ILE A 89 -14.99 20.40 5.58
N ASP A 90 -14.48 19.94 6.73
CA ASP A 90 -15.05 18.80 7.47
C ASP A 90 -16.51 19.03 7.85
N GLU A 91 -16.85 20.22 8.37
CA GLU A 91 -18.22 20.60 8.75
C GLU A 91 -19.17 20.61 7.54
N TRP A 92 -18.75 21.17 6.39
CA TRP A 92 -19.56 21.16 5.18
C TRP A 92 -19.78 19.75 4.63
N VAL A 93 -18.71 18.95 4.54
CA VAL A 93 -18.81 17.57 4.07
C VAL A 93 -19.68 16.73 4.99
N HIS A 94 -19.54 16.90 6.31
CA HIS A 94 -20.36 16.19 7.29
C HIS A 94 -21.85 16.52 7.12
N ALA A 95 -22.19 17.81 7.10
CA ALA A 95 -23.57 18.27 6.99
C ALA A 95 -24.24 17.79 5.69
N GLU A 96 -23.56 17.95 4.55
CA GLU A 96 -24.09 17.59 3.23
C GLU A 96 -24.16 16.07 3.04
N THR A 97 -23.24 15.30 3.64
CA THR A 97 -23.33 13.84 3.65
C THR A 97 -24.57 13.35 4.40
N LEU A 98 -24.86 13.94 5.57
CA LEU A 98 -26.07 13.62 6.34
C LEU A 98 -27.35 14.07 5.63
N ALA A 99 -27.34 15.26 5.01
CA ALA A 99 -28.45 15.77 4.21
C ALA A 99 -28.75 14.86 3.00
N GLY A 100 -27.73 14.25 2.40
CA GLY A 100 -27.85 13.22 1.37
C GLY A 100 -28.31 11.84 1.86
N GLY A 101 -28.64 11.70 3.14
CA GLY A 101 -29.08 10.44 3.74
C GLY A 101 -27.97 9.38 3.85
N ALA A 102 -26.70 9.80 3.82
CA ALA A 102 -25.55 8.93 3.90
C ALA A 102 -24.80 9.09 5.23
N THR A 103 -23.82 8.22 5.46
CA THR A 103 -22.92 8.29 6.62
C THR A 103 -21.50 8.59 6.15
N PRO A 104 -20.77 9.54 6.78
CA PRO A 104 -19.37 9.79 6.45
C PRO A 104 -18.51 8.57 6.77
N ALA A 105 -17.96 7.92 5.74
CA ALA A 105 -17.20 6.68 5.89
C ALA A 105 -15.90 6.82 6.73
N PRO A 106 -15.15 7.95 6.67
CA PRO A 106 -13.99 8.13 7.54
C PRO A 106 -14.33 8.24 9.02
N LEU A 107 -15.53 8.75 9.36
CA LEU A 107 -15.89 9.02 10.74
C LEU A 107 -15.96 7.74 11.56
N GLY A 108 -15.08 7.63 12.56
CA GLY A 108 -14.91 6.45 13.40
C GLY A 108 -14.05 5.35 12.77
N TYR A 109 -13.61 5.47 11.51
CA TYR A 109 -12.77 4.46 10.87
C TYR A 109 -11.43 4.31 11.61
N ARG A 110 -11.27 3.20 12.32
CA ARG A 110 -10.11 2.92 13.20
C ARG A 110 -9.84 4.06 14.20
N GLY A 111 -10.91 4.71 14.69
CA GLY A 111 -10.83 5.82 15.64
C GLY A 111 -10.59 7.20 15.00
N PHE A 112 -10.68 7.31 13.67
CA PHE A 112 -10.55 8.61 12.99
C PHE A 112 -11.70 9.56 13.38
N PRO A 113 -11.41 10.79 13.86
CA PRO A 113 -12.41 11.63 14.52
C PRO A 113 -13.17 12.58 13.59
N LYS A 114 -12.94 12.51 12.27
CA LYS A 114 -13.41 13.46 11.26
C LYS A 114 -14.15 12.77 10.13
N SER A 115 -14.87 13.55 9.34
CA SER A 115 -15.74 13.06 8.26
C SER A 115 -15.01 12.97 6.92
N VAL A 116 -13.88 13.67 6.77
CA VAL A 116 -13.02 13.69 5.58
C VAL A 116 -11.56 13.94 5.97
#